data_AF-A0A553AKZ6-F1
#
_entry.id   AF-A0A553AKZ6-F1
#
_cell.length_a   1.000
_cell.length_b   1.000
_cell.length_c   1.000
_cell.angle_alpha   90.00
_cell.angle_beta   90.00
_cell.angle_gamma   90.00
#
_symmetry.space_group_name_H-M   'P 1'
#
loop_
_entity.id
_entity.type
_entity.pdbx_description
1 polymer ?
#
loop_
_entity_poly.entity_id
_entity_poly.type
_entity_poly.pdbx_seq_one_letter_code
_entity_poly.pdbx_strand_id
1 'polypeptide(L)'
;MTERTPVILGLSRQANLAGLPMPYTLAVGALIMLPFIWFKWMPWLLTGLLWYPAARVAAIINPHGHRVLAVIFQRTPPKLAATREKRVRRYV
;
A
#
# COMPACT_ATOMS: atom_id res chain seq x y z
N MET A 1 14.14 12.30 33.03
CA MET A 1 15.14 12.40 31.96
C MET A 1 14.73 11.38 30.90
N THR A 2 14.15 11.82 29.79
CA THR A 2 13.54 10.94 28.78
C THR A 2 14.60 10.43 27.83
N GLU A 3 14.86 9.12 27.87
CA GLU A 3 15.75 8.40 26.97
C GLU A 3 15.27 8.57 25.51
N ARG A 4 15.91 9.48 24.77
CA ARG A 4 15.75 9.53 23.31
C ARG A 4 16.62 8.42 22.72
N THR A 5 16.03 7.27 22.47
CA THR A 5 16.61 6.22 21.62
C THR A 5 17.14 6.89 20.35
N PRO A 6 18.43 6.73 19.98
CA PRO A 6 18.96 7.30 18.74
C PRO A 6 18.31 6.58 17.57
N VAL A 7 17.16 7.09 17.12
CA VAL A 7 16.52 6.62 15.91
C VAL A 7 17.47 7.01 14.79
N ILE A 8 18.17 6.02 14.24
CA ILE A 8 18.95 6.17 13.02
C ILE A 8 17.93 6.63 11.96
N LEU A 9 17.88 7.93 11.72
CA LEU A 9 16.86 8.57 10.87
C LEU A 9 16.81 7.93 9.48
N GLY A 10 17.91 7.32 9.03
CA GLY A 10 17.99 6.54 7.80
C GLY A 10 17.15 5.26 7.77
N LEU A 11 16.97 4.55 8.90
CA LEU A 11 16.15 3.34 8.99
C LEU A 11 14.66 3.65 9.14
N SER A 12 14.33 4.77 9.75
CA SER A 12 12.93 5.24 9.87
C SER A 12 12.45 6.02 8.64
N ARG A 13 13.36 6.46 7.76
CA ARG A 13 12.99 7.19 6.56
C ARG A 13 12.22 6.25 5.66
N GLN A 14 10.94 6.58 5.47
CA GLN A 14 10.06 5.89 4.54
C GLN A 14 10.80 5.68 3.21
N ALA A 15 10.94 4.42 2.81
CA ALA A 15 11.52 4.09 1.52
C ALA A 15 10.67 4.74 0.43
N ASN A 16 11.30 5.62 -0.34
CA ASN A 16 10.68 6.30 -1.48
C ASN A 16 11.35 5.80 -2.75
N LEU A 17 10.55 5.44 -3.74
CA LEU A 17 10.99 5.00 -5.06
C LEU A 17 10.37 5.94 -6.09
N ALA A 18 11.16 6.44 -7.03
CA ALA A 18 10.72 7.45 -8.01
C ALA A 18 10.03 8.70 -7.38
N GLY A 19 10.37 9.05 -6.13
CA GLY A 19 9.77 10.20 -5.44
C GLY A 19 8.39 9.96 -4.83
N LEU A 20 7.87 8.72 -4.86
CA LEU A 20 6.67 8.31 -4.14
C LEU A 20 7.02 7.29 -3.04
N PRO A 21 6.23 7.18 -1.96
CA PRO A 21 6.42 6.14 -0.96
C PRO A 21 6.26 4.75 -1.60
N MET A 22 7.13 3.80 -1.21
CA MET A 22 7.18 2.44 -1.76
C MET A 22 5.80 1.75 -1.90
N PRO A 23 4.86 1.86 -0.94
CA PRO A 23 3.55 1.25 -1.08
C PRO A 23 2.74 1.81 -2.26
N TYR A 24 2.85 3.10 -2.54
CA TYR A 24 2.16 3.72 -3.68
C TYR A 24 2.80 3.30 -5.01
N THR A 25 4.13 3.24 -5.08
CA THR A 25 4.81 2.75 -6.29
C THR A 25 4.47 1.29 -6.58
N LEU A 26 4.41 0.45 -5.55
CA LEU A 26 4.00 -0.94 -5.68
C LEU A 26 2.54 -1.06 -6.10
N ALA A 27 1.65 -0.23 -5.55
CA ALA A 27 0.25 -0.21 -5.96
C ALA A 27 0.10 0.17 -7.44
N VAL A 28 0.79 1.21 -7.90
CA VAL A 28 0.81 1.61 -9.32
C VAL A 28 1.37 0.49 -10.19
N GLY A 29 2.51 -0.09 -9.80
CA GLY A 29 3.12 -1.20 -10.52
C GLY A 29 2.17 -2.40 -10.63
N ALA A 30 1.50 -2.77 -9.55
CA ALA A 30 0.51 -3.83 -9.53
C ALA A 30 -0.68 -3.51 -10.45
N LEU A 31 -1.16 -2.26 -10.45
CA LEU A 31 -2.32 -1.85 -11.24
C LEU A 31 -2.03 -1.79 -12.74
N ILE A 32 -0.77 -1.56 -13.12
CA ILE A 32 -0.33 -1.64 -14.52
C ILE A 32 -0.06 -3.10 -14.89
N MET A 33 0.65 -3.85 -14.04
CA MET A 33 1.13 -5.19 -14.36
C MET A 33 0.05 -6.28 -14.27
N LEU A 34 -0.83 -6.28 -13.26
CA LEU A 34 -1.84 -7.34 -13.14
C LEU A 34 -2.77 -7.41 -14.35
N PRO A 35 -3.41 -6.31 -14.79
CA PRO A 35 -4.28 -6.37 -15.95
C PRO A 35 -3.50 -6.66 -17.24
N PHE A 36 -2.27 -6.15 -17.36
CA PHE A 36 -1.42 -6.48 -18.49
C PHE A 36 -1.11 -7.99 -18.56
N ILE A 37 -0.75 -8.63 -17.45
CA ILE A 37 -0.50 -10.08 -17.38
C ILE A 37 -1.76 -10.87 -17.74
N TRP A 38 -2.92 -10.40 -17.31
CA TRP A 38 -4.17 -11.14 -17.50
C TRP A 38 -4.74 -11.01 -18.90
N PHE A 39 -4.83 -9.77 -19.42
CA PHE A 39 -5.40 -9.49 -20.74
C PHE A 39 -4.37 -9.57 -21.86
N LYS A 40 -3.07 -9.59 -21.53
CA LYS A 40 -1.93 -9.57 -22.47
C LYS A 40 -2.02 -8.41 -23.47
N TRP A 41 -2.65 -7.32 -23.05
CA TRP A 41 -3.00 -6.18 -23.90
C TRP A 41 -1.96 -5.07 -23.76
N MET A 42 -1.05 -4.98 -24.74
CA MET A 42 0.09 -4.05 -24.72
C MET A 42 -0.28 -2.57 -24.51
N PRO A 43 -1.33 -2.02 -25.14
CA PRO A 43 -1.77 -0.64 -24.91
C PRO A 43 -2.12 -0.32 -23.45
N TRP A 44 -2.44 -1.32 -22.63
CA TRP A 44 -2.72 -1.11 -21.20
C TRP A 44 -1.53 -0.47 -20.48
N LEU A 45 -0.29 -0.77 -20.88
CA LEU A 45 0.90 -0.20 -20.25
C LEU A 45 0.94 1.33 -20.35
N LEU A 46 0.34 1.92 -21.39
CA LEU A 46 0.25 3.39 -21.56
C LEU A 46 -0.59 4.05 -20.47
N THR A 47 -1.56 3.32 -19.89
CA THR A 47 -2.34 3.82 -18.76
C THR A 47 -1.46 4.10 -17.55
N GLY A 48 -0.26 3.53 -17.48
CA GLY A 48 0.73 3.84 -16.44
C GLY A 48 1.10 5.33 -16.36
N LEU A 49 1.05 6.04 -17.49
CA LEU A 49 1.25 7.48 -17.54
C LEU A 49 0.13 8.26 -16.82
N LEU A 50 -1.07 7.67 -16.73
CA LEU A 50 -2.20 8.21 -15.96
C LEU A 50 -2.11 7.81 -14.48
N TRP A 51 -1.71 6.57 -14.20
CA TRP A 51 -1.64 6.03 -12.84
C TRP A 51 -0.54 6.66 -11.99
N TYR A 52 0.60 7.00 -12.60
CA TYR A 52 1.70 7.65 -11.89
C TYR A 52 1.34 9.03 -11.32
N PRO A 53 0.82 10.01 -12.10
CA PRO A 53 0.41 11.30 -11.55
C PRO A 53 -0.76 11.15 -10.57
N ALA A 54 -1.70 10.23 -10.80
CA ALA A 54 -2.77 9.94 -9.84
C ALA A 54 -2.20 9.50 -8.48
N ALA A 55 -1.22 8.59 -8.47
CA ALA A 55 -0.55 8.18 -7.25
C ALA A 55 0.27 9.30 -6.62
N ARG A 56 0.85 10.20 -7.44
CA ARG A 56 1.58 11.37 -6.94
C ARG A 56 0.66 12.32 -6.20
N VAL A 57 -0.53 12.61 -6.75
CA VAL A 57 -1.56 13.43 -6.10
C VAL A 57 -2.02 12.76 -4.81
N ALA A 58 -2.28 11.45 -4.82
CA ALA A 58 -2.66 10.71 -3.62
C ALA A 58 -1.57 10.77 -2.53
N ALA A 59 -0.29 10.66 -2.92
CA ALA A 59 0.84 10.75 -2.01
C ALA A 59 1.05 12.16 -1.44
N ILE A 60 0.71 13.22 -2.20
CA ILE A 60 0.74 14.61 -1.70
C ILE A 60 -0.35 14.83 -0.65
N ILE A 61 -1.56 14.31 -0.88
CA ILE A 61 -2.68 14.43 0.07
C ILE A 61 -2.39 13.65 1.35
N ASN A 62 -1.90 12.41 1.23
CA ASN A 62 -1.57 11.59 2.38
C ASN A 62 -0.38 10.66 2.09
N PRO A 63 0.86 11.03 2.50
CA PRO A 63 2.04 10.21 2.23
C PRO A 63 2.06 8.90 3.04
N HIS A 64 1.30 8.82 4.14
CA HIS A 64 1.24 7.65 5.03
C HIS A 64 -0.10 6.90 4.97
N GLY A 65 -0.92 7.10 3.93
CA GLY A 65 -2.23 6.46 3.82
C GLY A 65 -2.18 4.93 3.91
N HIS A 66 -1.09 4.32 3.42
CA HIS A 66 -0.82 2.89 3.57
C HIS A 66 -0.72 2.43 5.03
N ARG A 67 -0.18 3.26 5.94
CA ARG A 67 -0.07 2.95 7.36
C ARG A 67 -1.43 2.98 8.03
N VAL A 68 -2.28 3.93 7.62
CA VAL A 68 -3.68 4.00 8.08
C VAL A 68 -4.44 2.75 7.64
N LEU A 69 -4.32 2.34 6.37
CA LEU A 69 -4.91 1.10 5.87
C LEU A 69 -4.41 -0.12 6.65
N ALA A 70 -3.09 -0.22 6.88
CA ALA A 70 -2.52 -1.32 7.66
C ALA A 70 -3.08 -1.37 9.09
N VAL A 71 -3.22 -0.22 9.76
CA VAL A 71 -3.82 -0.15 11.10
C VAL A 71 -5.30 -0.52 11.06
N ILE A 72 -6.07 -0.09 10.05
CA ILE A 72 -7.47 -0.48 9.90
C ILE A 72 -7.57 -2.01 9.75
N PHE A 73 -6.79 -2.61 8.86
CA PHE A 73 -6.82 -4.07 8.67
C PHE A 73 -6.39 -4.85 9.93
N GLN A 74 -5.47 -4.31 10.73
CA GLN A 74 -4.98 -4.98 11.95
C GLN A 74 -5.86 -4.75 13.18
N ARG A 75 -6.35 -3.53 13.39
CA ARG A 75 -7.07 -3.11 14.62
C ARG A 75 -8.57 -3.10 14.45
N THR A 76 -9.06 -2.89 13.24
CA THR A 76 -10.49 -2.82 12.91
C THR A 76 -10.77 -3.64 11.65
N PRO A 77 -10.52 -4.96 11.66
CA PRO A 77 -10.73 -5.78 10.49
C PRO A 77 -12.20 -5.66 10.03
N PRO A 78 -12.45 -5.46 8.72
CA PRO A 78 -13.80 -5.34 8.20
C PRO A 78 -14.61 -6.59 8.57
N LYS A 79 -15.92 -6.43 8.81
CA LYS A 79 -16.82 -7.51 9.31
C LYS A 79 -16.72 -8.82 8.51
N LEU A 80 -16.38 -8.75 7.22
CA LEU A 80 -16.14 -9.90 6.35
C LEU A 80 -14.92 -10.74 6.77
N ALA A 81 -13.82 -10.10 7.20
CA ALA A 81 -12.63 -10.76 7.74
C ALA A 81 -12.89 -11.36 9.13
N ALA A 82 -13.60 -10.62 10.00
CA ALA A 82 -13.96 -11.08 11.34
C ALA A 82 -14.87 -12.33 11.33
N THR A 83 -15.78 -12.41 10.36
CA THR A 83 -16.65 -13.59 10.17
C THR A 83 -15.86 -14.83 9.73
N ARG A 84 -14.83 -14.66 8.89
CA ARG A 84 -13.99 -15.77 8.42
C ARG A 84 -13.16 -16.37 9.56
N GLU A 85 -12.61 -15.52 10.44
CA GLU A 85 -11.86 -15.97 11.61
C GLU A 85 -12.72 -16.75 12.61
N LYS A 86 -13.94 -16.27 12.89
CA LYS A 86 -14.90 -16.99 13.76
C LYS A 86 -15.34 -18.34 13.17
N ARG A 87 -15.45 -18.43 11.85
CA ARG A 87 -15.80 -19.70 11.18
C ARG A 87 -14.64 -20.69 11.28
N VAL A 88 -13.40 -20.27 11.06
CA VAL A 88 -12.21 -21.14 11.19
C VAL A 88 -12.07 -21.67 12.61
N ARG A 89 -12.23 -20.83 13.65
CA ARG A 89 -12.14 -21.27 15.06
C ARG A 89 -13.25 -22.20 15.53
N ARG A 90 -14.32 -22.41 14.77
CA ARG A 90 -15.41 -23.33 15.10
C ARG A 90 -15.20 -24.74 14.53
N TYR A 91 -14.24 -24.91 13.62
CA TYR A 91 -13.94 -26.19 12.96
C TYR A 91 -12.58 -26.79 13.38
N VAL A 92 -11.97 -26.25 14.43
CA VAL A 92 -10.82 -26.82 15.15
C VAL A 92 -11.26 -27.14 16.56
#